data_AF-A0A1I7W0L6-F1
#
_entry.id   AF-A0A1I7W0L6-F1
#
_cell.length_a   1.000
_cell.length_b   1.000
_cell.length_c   1.000
_cell.angle_alpha   90.00
_cell.angle_beta   90.00
_cell.angle_gamma   90.00
#
_symmetry.space_group_name_H-M   'P 1'
#
loop_
_entity.id
_entity.type
_entity.pdbx_description
1 polymer ?
#
loop_
_entity_poly.entity_id
_entity_poly.type
_entity_poly.pdbx_seq_one_letter_code
_entity_poly.pdbx_strand_id
1 'polypeptide(L)'
;MNAHMPTSSHYQEFYKSSSLPKIALSDRHSAFPPTPSGCIPKRNDILLNDIQIQDTVAPSNNCICNRPASHIVCTRCGFELVGRLQKVCPEHPKKLALMDHRECPNRLCKSIHLIEVSLQH
;
A
#
# COMPACT_ATOMS: atom_id res chain seq x y z
N MET A 1 11.37 21.15 48.24
CA MET A 1 11.91 21.81 47.03
C MET A 1 13.25 21.15 46.73
N ASN A 2 13.55 21.01 45.43
CA ASN A 2 14.78 20.48 44.82
C ASN A 2 14.74 19.00 44.44
N ALA A 3 14.08 18.75 43.30
CA ALA A 3 14.34 17.61 42.46
C ALA A 3 15.73 17.77 41.82
N HIS A 4 16.64 16.85 42.10
CA HIS A 4 17.91 16.74 41.39
C HIS A 4 17.72 15.89 40.14
N MET A 5 17.93 16.51 38.98
CA MET A 5 18.14 15.86 37.69
C MET A 5 19.64 15.75 37.43
N PRO A 6 20.16 14.60 37.00
CA PRO A 6 21.39 14.54 36.22
C PRO A 6 21.08 14.33 34.74
N THR A 7 21.75 15.13 33.94
CA THR A 7 21.75 15.17 32.48
C THR A 7 22.60 14.07 31.84
N SER A 8 22.19 13.70 30.63
CA SER A 8 23.03 13.39 29.45
C SER A 8 23.56 11.96 29.24
N SER A 9 23.24 11.47 28.04
CA SER A 9 24.18 10.82 27.09
C SER A 9 24.88 9.53 27.54
N HIS A 10 24.33 8.37 27.17
CA HIS A 10 25.06 7.35 26.40
C HIS A 10 24.11 6.26 25.90
N TYR A 11 24.02 6.08 24.59
CA TYR A 11 23.50 4.84 24.01
C TYR A 11 24.45 3.69 24.39
N GLN A 12 23.92 2.59 24.94
CA GLN A 12 24.55 1.28 24.77
C GLN A 12 23.52 0.16 24.91
N GLU A 13 23.41 -0.60 23.82
CA GLU A 13 22.69 -1.86 23.71
C GLU A 13 23.16 -2.87 24.76
N PHE A 14 22.24 -3.51 25.48
CA PHE A 14 22.45 -4.85 26.06
C PHE A 14 21.08 -5.49 26.33
N TYR A 15 20.44 -6.06 25.29
CA TYR A 15 19.38 -7.04 25.50
C TYR A 15 20.02 -8.30 26.09
N LYS A 16 19.94 -8.39 27.42
CA LYS A 16 20.31 -9.56 28.21
C LYS A 16 19.57 -10.79 27.70
N SER A 17 20.39 -11.77 27.36
CA SER A 17 20.12 -13.16 27.11
C SER A 17 19.34 -13.82 28.25
N SER A 18 18.27 -14.53 27.91
CA SER A 18 17.70 -15.60 28.73
C SER A 18 17.68 -16.89 27.91
N SER A 19 18.50 -17.82 28.38
CA SER A 19 18.80 -19.17 27.92
C SER A 19 17.60 -20.10 27.81
N LEU A 20 17.52 -20.86 26.72
CA LEU A 20 16.81 -22.14 26.64
C LEU A 20 17.67 -23.22 25.96
N PRO A 21 17.50 -24.50 26.33
CA PRO A 21 18.51 -25.54 26.21
C PRO A 21 18.69 -26.11 24.79
N LYS A 22 19.93 -26.56 24.51
CA LYS A 22 20.30 -27.32 23.32
C LYS A 22 19.68 -28.71 23.39
N ILE A 23 18.80 -29.02 22.44
CA ILE A 23 18.49 -30.40 22.05
C ILE A 23 19.01 -30.57 20.63
N ALA A 24 20.01 -31.44 20.50
CA ALA A 24 20.52 -31.89 19.21
C ALA A 24 19.45 -32.77 18.53
N LEU A 25 19.06 -32.43 17.31
CA LEU A 25 18.35 -33.36 16.44
C LEU A 25 18.64 -33.03 14.97
N SER A 26 19.58 -33.79 14.41
CA SER A 26 19.72 -34.24 13.02
C SER A 26 19.11 -33.39 11.89
N ASP A 27 20.02 -32.94 11.03
CA ASP A 27 19.91 -32.89 9.57
C ASP A 27 18.62 -33.45 8.97
N ARG A 28 17.79 -32.56 8.45
CA ARG A 28 16.89 -32.84 7.33
C ARG A 28 16.95 -31.69 6.34
N HIS A 29 18.00 -31.71 5.51
CA HIS A 29 17.92 -31.22 4.15
C HIS A 29 16.73 -31.93 3.46
N SER A 30 15.55 -31.30 3.49
CA SER A 30 14.45 -31.70 2.61
C SER A 30 14.78 -31.21 1.21
N ALA A 31 15.28 -32.16 0.42
CA ALA A 31 15.50 -32.03 -1.01
C ALA A 31 14.25 -31.50 -1.71
N PHE A 32 14.39 -30.40 -2.43
CA PHE A 32 13.48 -30.07 -3.53
C PHE A 32 13.66 -31.14 -4.61
N PRO A 33 12.58 -31.74 -5.16
CA PRO A 33 12.71 -32.71 -6.22
C PRO A 33 13.28 -32.04 -7.49
N PRO A 34 14.21 -32.68 -8.20
CA PRO A 34 14.63 -32.20 -9.52
C PRO A 34 13.47 -32.41 -10.51
N THR A 35 13.02 -31.32 -11.13
CA THR A 35 12.08 -31.39 -12.26
C THR A 35 12.77 -32.08 -13.45
N PRO A 36 12.10 -33.03 -14.13
CA PRO A 36 12.69 -33.72 -15.27
C PRO A 36 12.79 -32.79 -16.48
N SER A 37 14.01 -32.68 -17.00
CA SER A 37 14.34 -32.04 -18.28
C SER A 37 13.72 -32.79 -19.46
N GLY A 38 12.88 -32.09 -20.22
CA GLY A 38 12.49 -32.45 -21.59
C GLY A 38 12.52 -31.21 -22.48
N CYS A 39 13.41 -31.21 -23.49
CA CYS A 39 13.73 -30.05 -24.33
C CYS A 39 12.77 -29.83 -25.53
N ILE A 40 12.24 -28.60 -25.65
CA ILE A 40 12.25 -27.63 -26.80
C ILE A 40 11.83 -28.11 -28.22
N PRO A 41 10.88 -27.43 -28.94
CA PRO A 41 11.26 -26.31 -29.83
C PRO A 41 10.31 -25.11 -30.02
N LYS A 42 10.98 -23.95 -30.08
CA LYS A 42 10.82 -22.73 -30.91
C LYS A 42 9.44 -22.07 -31.09
N ARG A 43 9.41 -20.84 -30.54
CA ARG A 43 9.08 -19.56 -31.21
C ARG A 43 7.66 -19.42 -31.76
N ASN A 44 6.87 -18.60 -31.08
CA ASN A 44 6.40 -17.37 -31.71
C ASN A 44 6.38 -16.27 -30.66
N ASP A 45 7.13 -15.20 -30.95
CA ASP A 45 7.03 -13.91 -30.29
C ASP A 45 5.64 -13.32 -30.60
N ILE A 46 4.59 -13.83 -29.96
CA ILE A 46 3.31 -13.11 -29.89
C ILE A 46 3.48 -12.13 -28.74
N LEU A 47 3.93 -10.94 -29.14
CA LEU A 47 3.77 -9.69 -28.44
C LEU A 47 2.42 -9.72 -27.70
N LEU A 48 2.48 -9.99 -26.39
CA LEU A 48 1.41 -9.69 -25.46
C LEU A 48 1.33 -8.18 -25.46
N ASN A 49 0.67 -7.64 -26.49
CA ASN A 49 0.02 -6.36 -26.35
C ASN A 49 -0.83 -6.55 -25.13
N ASP A 50 -0.41 -5.89 -24.06
CA ASP A 50 -1.25 -5.55 -22.94
C ASP A 50 -2.49 -4.93 -23.57
N ILE A 51 -3.51 -5.76 -23.77
CA ILE A 51 -4.84 -5.32 -24.16
C ILE A 51 -5.27 -4.59 -22.91
N GLN A 52 -4.89 -3.31 -22.84
CA GLN A 52 -5.69 -2.33 -22.16
C GLN A 52 -7.05 -2.49 -22.81
N ILE A 53 -7.92 -3.22 -22.11
CA ILE A 53 -9.36 -3.19 -22.30
C ILE A 53 -9.74 -1.74 -21.96
N GLN A 54 -9.41 -0.83 -22.87
CA GLN A 54 -10.12 0.40 -23.04
C GLN A 54 -11.44 -0.05 -23.65
N ASP A 55 -12.37 -0.35 -22.75
CA ASP A 55 -13.78 -0.33 -23.03
C ASP A 55 -14.05 0.98 -23.78
N THR A 56 -14.02 0.89 -25.11
CA THR A 56 -14.42 1.95 -26.03
C THR A 56 -15.94 1.89 -26.08
N VAL A 57 -16.56 2.00 -24.91
CA VAL A 57 -17.95 2.38 -24.78
C VAL A 57 -17.89 3.90 -24.74
N ALA A 58 -18.69 4.55 -25.59
CA ALA A 58 -18.74 6.01 -25.74
C ALA A 58 -18.56 6.72 -24.40
N PRO A 59 -17.80 7.85 -24.33
CA PRO A 59 -17.56 8.58 -23.09
C PRO A 59 -18.89 8.98 -22.51
N SER A 60 -19.35 8.16 -21.61
CA SER A 60 -20.47 8.44 -20.77
C SER A 60 -20.03 9.56 -19.85
N ASN A 61 -20.76 10.66 -19.92
CA ASN A 61 -20.36 11.93 -19.31
C ASN A 61 -20.17 11.88 -17.77
N ASN A 62 -20.41 10.72 -17.14
CA ASN A 62 -20.45 10.54 -15.70
C ASN A 62 -19.36 9.57 -15.16
N CYS A 63 -18.46 9.04 -15.99
CA CYS A 63 -17.37 8.18 -15.52
C CYS A 63 -16.36 8.96 -14.68
N ILE A 64 -16.03 8.49 -13.48
CA ILE A 64 -15.04 9.13 -12.59
C ILE A 64 -13.83 8.23 -12.27
N CYS A 65 -13.66 7.11 -12.97
CA CYS A 65 -12.61 6.13 -12.66
C CYS A 65 -11.19 6.68 -12.87
N ASN A 66 -11.00 7.48 -13.92
CA ASN A 66 -9.69 8.04 -14.30
C ASN A 66 -9.52 9.49 -13.86
N ARG A 67 -10.26 9.94 -12.83
CA ARG A 67 -10.13 11.31 -12.31
C ARG A 67 -8.71 11.57 -11.79
N PRO A 68 -8.17 12.78 -11.99
CA PRO A 68 -6.84 13.14 -11.51
C PRO A 68 -6.78 13.15 -9.98
N ALA A 69 -5.57 13.07 -9.43
CA ALA A 69 -5.35 13.33 -8.01
C ALA A 69 -5.66 14.80 -7.70
N SER A 70 -6.23 15.05 -6.53
CA SER A 70 -6.56 16.36 -6.01
C SER A 70 -5.96 16.54 -4.62
N HIS A 71 -5.95 17.78 -4.17
CA HIS A 71 -5.57 18.08 -2.80
C HIS A 71 -6.74 17.73 -1.87
N ILE A 72 -6.48 16.99 -0.80
CA ILE A 72 -7.48 16.47 0.13
C ILE A 72 -7.14 16.95 1.53
N VAL A 73 -8.15 17.47 2.23
CA VAL A 73 -8.00 18.00 3.59
C VAL A 73 -8.95 17.26 4.53
N CYS A 74 -8.44 16.81 5.67
CA CYS A 74 -9.25 16.28 6.76
C CYS A 74 -9.83 17.41 7.59
N THR A 75 -11.15 17.56 7.62
CA THR A 75 -11.82 18.66 8.35
C THR A 75 -11.78 18.50 9.88
N ARG A 76 -11.32 17.35 10.37
CA ARG A 76 -11.24 17.04 11.81
C ARG A 76 -9.89 17.34 12.44
N CYS A 77 -8.79 17.08 11.74
CA CYS A 77 -7.43 17.28 12.26
C CYS A 77 -6.58 18.22 11.40
N GLY A 78 -7.09 18.71 10.27
CA GLY A 78 -6.36 19.57 9.35
C GLY A 78 -5.26 18.86 8.56
N PHE A 79 -5.17 17.52 8.61
CA PHE A 79 -4.17 16.79 7.83
C PHE A 79 -4.45 16.93 6.34
N GLU A 80 -3.43 17.33 5.58
CA GLU A 80 -3.46 17.55 4.15
C GLU A 80 -2.70 16.46 3.41
N LEU A 81 -3.20 16.04 2.24
CA LEU A 81 -2.55 15.05 1.39
C LEU A 81 -2.90 15.29 -0.07
N VAL A 82 -2.06 14.79 -0.97
CA VAL A 82 -2.35 14.72 -2.41
C VAL A 82 -2.73 13.29 -2.75
N GLY A 83 -3.89 13.09 -3.34
CA GLY A 83 -4.40 11.75 -3.65
C GLY A 83 -5.78 11.80 -4.27
N ARG A 84 -6.53 10.71 -4.16
CA ARG A 84 -7.93 10.65 -4.59
C ARG A 84 -8.80 10.24 -3.40
N LEU A 85 -9.92 10.92 -3.20
CA LEU A 85 -10.89 10.51 -2.19
C LEU A 85 -11.73 9.38 -2.76
N GLN A 86 -12.00 8.32 -2.02
CA GLN A 86 -12.77 7.20 -2.54
C GLN A 86 -14.19 7.64 -2.94
N LYS A 87 -14.52 7.42 -4.22
CA LYS A 87 -15.85 7.66 -4.78
C LYS A 87 -16.28 6.46 -5.60
N VAL A 88 -17.55 6.07 -5.47
CA VAL A 88 -18.14 5.02 -6.31
C VAL A 88 -18.44 5.62 -7.67
N CYS A 89 -17.90 5.01 -8.72
CA CYS A 89 -18.24 5.42 -10.07
C CYS A 89 -19.68 4.98 -10.39
N PRO A 90 -20.56 5.88 -10.86
CA PRO A 90 -21.95 5.51 -11.17
C PRO A 90 -22.04 4.45 -12.27
N GLU A 91 -21.03 4.39 -13.13
CA GLU A 91 -21.00 3.47 -14.28
C GLU A 91 -20.28 2.16 -13.98
N HIS A 92 -19.31 2.24 -13.09
CA HIS A 92 -18.49 1.11 -12.68
C HIS A 92 -18.58 0.92 -11.16
N PRO A 93 -19.76 0.57 -10.60
CA PRO A 93 -19.94 0.49 -9.15
C PRO A 93 -19.09 -0.61 -8.50
N LYS A 94 -18.67 -1.63 -9.26
CA LYS A 94 -17.79 -2.70 -8.82
C LYS A 94 -16.30 -2.36 -8.92
N LYS A 95 -15.94 -1.28 -9.64
CA LYS A 95 -14.55 -0.86 -9.83
C LYS A 95 -14.15 0.07 -8.68
N LEU A 96 -13.42 -0.48 -7.71
CA LEU A 96 -12.84 0.29 -6.62
C LEU A 96 -11.39 0.62 -6.94
N ALA A 97 -11.02 1.89 -6.84
CA ALA A 97 -9.64 2.30 -6.92
C ALA A 97 -8.95 2.06 -5.56
N LEU A 98 -8.01 1.11 -5.54
CA LEU A 98 -7.32 0.67 -4.32
C LEU A 98 -6.50 1.77 -3.64
N MET A 99 -6.00 2.74 -4.43
CA MET A 99 -5.18 3.85 -3.94
C MET A 99 -5.99 5.04 -3.43
N ASP A 100 -7.32 4.96 -3.48
CA ASP A 100 -8.17 6.04 -3.00
C ASP A 100 -8.29 6.00 -1.47
N HIS A 101 -8.19 7.18 -0.85
CA HIS A 101 -8.31 7.32 0.59
C HIS A 101 -9.78 7.25 1.02
N ARG A 102 -10.09 6.36 1.97
CA ARG A 102 -11.40 6.29 2.63
C ARG A 102 -11.44 7.07 3.94
N GLU A 103 -10.29 7.13 4.61
CA GLU A 103 -10.12 7.69 5.94
C GLU A 103 -8.82 8.51 5.99
N CYS A 104 -8.75 9.41 6.97
CA CYS A 104 -7.58 10.22 7.21
C CYS A 104 -6.35 9.32 7.48
N PRO A 105 -5.22 9.51 6.78
CA PRO A 105 -4.00 8.73 7.01
C PRO A 105 -3.36 8.98 8.38
N ASN A 106 -3.67 10.11 9.01
CA ASN A 106 -3.20 10.42 10.35
C ASN A 106 -3.68 9.34 11.34
N ARG A 107 -2.71 8.62 11.92
CA ARG A 107 -2.94 7.49 12.84
C ARG A 107 -3.79 7.84 14.06
N LEU A 108 -3.76 9.10 14.50
CA LEU A 108 -4.52 9.56 15.66
C LEU A 108 -5.95 9.99 15.31
N CYS A 109 -6.22 10.35 14.05
CA CYS A 109 -7.51 10.89 13.64
C CYS A 109 -8.41 9.84 13.02
N LYS A 110 -7.91 9.13 11.98
CA LYS A 110 -8.65 8.09 11.24
C LYS A 110 -10.08 8.48 10.82
N SER A 111 -10.36 9.77 10.71
CA SER A 111 -11.71 10.25 10.41
C SER A 111 -12.04 10.12 8.92
N ILE A 112 -13.31 9.88 8.60
CA ILE A 112 -13.85 9.84 7.24
C ILE A 112 -14.21 11.23 6.68
N HIS A 113 -14.07 12.29 7.48
CA HIS A 113 -14.38 13.65 7.06
C HIS A 113 -13.23 14.26 6.26
N LEU A 114 -13.07 13.78 5.03
CA LEU A 114 -12.10 14.26 4.05
C LEU A 114 -12.83 15.01 2.95
N ILE A 115 -12.28 16.14 2.51
CA ILE A 115 -12.81 16.93 1.40
C ILE A 115 -11.73 17.14 0.35
N GLU A 116 -12.12 17.10 -0.92
CA GLU A 116 -11.24 17.52 -2.03
C GLU A 116 -11.32 19.04 -2.16
N VAL A 117 -10.18 19.71 -2.16
CA VAL A 117 -10.08 21.16 -2.40
C VAL A 117 -9.54 21.39 -3.81
N SER A 118 -10.38 21.95 -4.68
CA SER A 118 -9.96 22.42 -5.99
C SER A 118 -9.32 23.79 -5.82
N LEU A 119 -8.00 23.89 -6.03
CA LEU A 119 -7.36 25.20 -6.19
C LEU A 119 -7.84 25.79 -7.52
N GLN A 120 -8.88 26.61 -7.50
CA GLN A 120 -9.27 27.43 -8.63
C GLN A 120 -8.20 28.53 -8.77
N HIS A 121 -7.46 28.51 -9.89
CA HIS A 121 -6.56 29.59 -10.30
C HIS A 121 -7.31 30.55 -11.23
#